data_AF-A0A932N400-F1
#
_entry.id   AF-A0A932N400-F1
#
_cell.length_a   1.000
_cell.length_b   1.000
_cell.length_c   1.000
_cell.angle_alpha   90.00
_cell.angle_beta   90.00
_cell.angle_gamma   90.00
#
_symmetry.space_group_name_H-M   'P 1'
#
loop_
_entity.id
_entity.type
_entity.pdbx_description
1 polymer ?
#
loop_
_entity_poly.entity_id
_entity_poly.type
_entity_poly.pdbx_seq_one_letter_code
_entity_poly.pdbx_strand_id
1 'polypeptide(L)'
;MSGMDMLHNQRDKRRKVGNEMPPPMHPARSTPVTLPAAPAADPAPTESQAGPSPAAPASLPAPPPTTTVAPKRPAPPARQQDKRPAERVKNSELIPTTAYLELEEDRYIRRTIDAGRYGKPKVTSASAVIRYAVQYLAQHMTPDEVVAAIREAAPETSNQGRLRL
;
A
#
# COMPACT_ATOMS: atom_id res chain seq x y z
N MET A 1 20.36 31.20 -46.15
CA MET A 1 20.09 30.06 -45.24
C MET A 1 18.59 30.01 -45.01
N SER A 2 17.95 28.87 -45.31
CA SER A 2 16.50 28.72 -45.24
C SER A 2 16.03 28.40 -43.82
N GLY A 3 14.88 28.94 -43.40
CA GLY A 3 14.32 28.72 -42.06
C GLY A 3 14.03 27.24 -41.74
N MET A 4 13.85 26.41 -42.78
CA MET A 4 13.67 24.96 -42.63
C MET A 4 14.95 24.24 -42.18
N ASP A 5 16.14 24.67 -42.63
CA ASP A 5 17.42 24.09 -42.17
C ASP A 5 17.67 24.38 -40.69
N MET A 6 17.21 25.54 -40.22
CA MET A 6 17.34 25.93 -38.81
C MET A 6 16.46 25.08 -37.88
N LEU A 7 15.29 24.66 -38.37
CA LEU A 7 14.38 23.76 -37.66
C LEU A 7 14.90 22.32 -37.60
N HIS A 8 15.48 21.81 -38.69
CA HIS A 8 16.12 20.48 -38.69
C HIS A 8 17.30 20.43 -37.72
N ASN A 9 18.17 21.44 -37.75
CA ASN A 9 19.30 21.52 -36.81
C ASN A 9 18.87 21.64 -35.34
N GLN A 10 17.72 22.26 -35.04
CA GLN A 10 17.19 22.28 -33.67
C GLN A 10 16.61 20.93 -33.24
N ARG A 11 15.97 20.19 -34.14
CA ARG A 11 15.47 18.84 -33.86
C ARG A 11 16.60 17.85 -33.59
N ASP A 12 17.67 17.88 -34.39
CA ASP A 12 18.80 16.96 -34.22
C ASP A 12 19.62 17.25 -32.96
N LYS A 13 19.77 18.52 -32.58
CA LYS A 13 20.38 18.90 -31.29
C LYS A 13 19.59 18.37 -30.11
N ARG A 14 18.25 18.36 -30.17
CA ARG A 14 17.39 17.85 -29.09
C ARG A 14 17.38 16.32 -29.01
N ARG A 15 17.57 15.60 -30.12
CA ARG A 15 17.68 14.13 -30.12
C ARG A 15 18.91 13.61 -29.38
N LYS A 16 20.02 14.34 -29.37
CA LYS A 16 21.26 13.92 -28.66
C LYS A 16 21.24 14.10 -27.15
N VAL A 17 20.26 14.82 -26.58
CA VAL A 17 20.20 15.14 -25.14
C VAL A 17 18.93 14.63 -24.45
N GLY A 18 17.96 14.10 -25.21
CA GLY A 18 16.70 13.63 -24.67
C GLY A 18 16.57 12.11 -24.79
N ASN A 19 16.56 11.43 -23.65
CA ASN A 19 16.11 10.05 -23.47
C ASN A 19 17.06 8.88 -23.77
N GLU A 20 18.38 9.07 -23.86
CA GLU A 20 19.25 7.89 -23.71
C GLU A 20 19.30 7.47 -22.24
N MET A 21 18.67 6.33 -21.95
CA MET A 21 18.66 5.72 -20.64
C MET A 21 20.11 5.41 -20.24
N PRO A 22 20.56 5.79 -19.03
CA PRO A 22 21.94 5.55 -18.62
C PRO A 22 22.27 4.06 -18.73
N PRO A 23 23.50 3.71 -19.14
CA PRO A 23 23.88 2.32 -19.33
C PRO A 23 23.70 1.54 -18.03
N PRO A 24 23.16 0.31 -18.08
CA PRO A 24 22.93 -0.49 -16.89
C PRO A 24 24.26 -0.78 -16.19
N MET A 25 24.33 -0.47 -14.90
CA MET A 25 25.54 -0.63 -14.09
C MET A 25 25.94 -2.11 -13.87
N HIS A 26 25.07 -3.05 -14.23
CA HIS A 26 25.32 -4.47 -14.07
C HIS A 26 25.14 -5.19 -15.41
N PRO A 27 26.12 -5.99 -15.87
CA PRO A 27 25.95 -6.82 -17.05
C PRO A 27 24.85 -7.86 -16.80
N ALA A 28 24.18 -8.29 -17.88
CA ALA A 28 23.23 -9.39 -17.80
C ALA A 28 23.91 -10.63 -17.20
N ARG A 29 23.27 -11.28 -16.22
CA ARG A 29 23.78 -12.53 -15.65
C ARG A 29 23.71 -13.63 -16.71
N SER A 30 24.88 -14.13 -17.13
CA SER A 30 25.00 -15.22 -18.10
C SER A 30 24.80 -16.62 -17.48
N THR A 31 24.66 -16.73 -16.17
CA THR A 31 24.48 -18.02 -15.50
C THR A 31 23.00 -18.34 -15.32
N PRO A 32 22.49 -19.45 -15.87
CA PRO A 32 21.11 -19.88 -15.64
C PRO A 32 20.91 -20.17 -14.16
N VAL A 33 19.83 -19.63 -13.59
CA VAL A 33 19.40 -19.95 -12.22
C VAL A 33 18.71 -21.30 -12.26
N THR A 34 19.35 -22.32 -11.71
CA THR A 34 18.73 -23.65 -11.54
C THR A 34 17.62 -23.54 -10.52
N LEU A 35 16.37 -23.60 -11.00
CA LEU A 35 15.20 -23.80 -10.15
C LEU A 35 15.21 -25.25 -9.65
N PRO A 36 15.04 -25.51 -8.34
CA PRO A 36 14.91 -26.87 -7.85
C PRO A 36 13.65 -27.49 -8.47
N ALA A 37 13.85 -28.55 -9.25
CA ALA A 37 12.76 -29.39 -9.72
C ALA A 37 12.02 -29.96 -8.52
N ALA A 38 10.69 -29.80 -8.50
CA ALA A 38 9.83 -30.48 -7.54
C ALA A 38 9.94 -32.00 -7.78
N PRO A 39 10.34 -32.82 -6.78
CA PRO A 39 10.26 -34.25 -6.93
C PRO A 39 8.81 -34.70 -6.72
N ALA A 40 8.23 -35.21 -7.80
CA ALA A 40 7.04 -36.03 -7.75
C ALA A 40 7.39 -37.44 -7.22
N ALA A 41 6.51 -37.94 -6.36
CA ALA A 41 6.24 -39.34 -6.02
C ALA A 41 7.33 -40.18 -5.34
N ASP A 42 7.03 -40.54 -4.09
CA ASP A 42 7.43 -41.75 -3.33
C ASP A 42 7.41 -43.04 -4.18
N PRO A 43 8.23 -44.07 -3.87
CA PRO A 43 8.00 -44.89 -2.67
C PRO A 43 9.26 -45.40 -1.91
N ALA A 44 9.06 -45.68 -0.62
CA ALA A 44 9.95 -46.32 0.37
C ALA A 44 10.14 -47.86 0.13
N PRO A 45 10.76 -48.68 1.04
CA PRO A 45 11.72 -48.44 2.15
C PRO A 45 12.94 -49.42 2.13
N THR A 46 13.99 -49.20 2.96
CA THR A 46 14.92 -50.17 3.64
C THR A 46 16.09 -49.33 4.23
N GLU A 47 16.23 -49.04 5.52
CA GLU A 47 16.57 -49.82 6.73
C GLU A 47 18.05 -49.64 7.19
N SER A 48 18.18 -49.16 8.43
CA SER A 48 19.18 -49.53 9.47
C SER A 48 20.55 -48.85 9.64
N GLN A 49 20.75 -48.49 10.93
CA GLN A 49 21.98 -48.35 11.74
C GLN A 49 22.84 -47.07 11.59
N ALA A 50 23.51 -46.54 12.61
CA ALA A 50 23.50 -46.63 14.08
C ALA A 50 24.60 -45.65 14.57
N GLY A 51 24.50 -45.11 15.79
CA GLY A 51 25.66 -44.58 16.51
C GLY A 51 25.63 -43.08 16.88
N PRO A 52 25.75 -42.73 18.18
CA PRO A 52 25.70 -41.35 18.68
C PRO A 52 27.09 -40.72 18.90
N SER A 53 27.07 -39.42 19.21
CA SER A 53 28.07 -38.63 19.97
C SER A 53 29.04 -37.75 19.14
N PRO A 54 29.72 -36.74 19.72
CA PRO A 54 29.19 -35.50 20.30
C PRO A 54 29.96 -34.25 19.80
N ALA A 55 29.42 -33.03 19.95
CA ALA A 55 30.18 -31.80 20.25
C ALA A 55 29.31 -30.53 20.17
N ALA A 56 29.21 -29.80 21.27
CA ALA A 56 29.02 -28.34 21.29
C ALA A 56 30.41 -27.67 21.39
N PRO A 57 30.58 -26.33 21.48
CA PRO A 57 29.78 -25.16 21.05
C PRO A 57 30.64 -24.14 20.25
N ALA A 58 30.03 -23.16 19.55
CA ALA A 58 30.60 -21.86 19.10
C ALA A 58 29.77 -21.33 17.91
N SER A 59 29.43 -20.07 17.69
CA SER A 59 29.69 -18.78 18.33
C SER A 59 28.62 -17.84 17.77
N LEU A 60 28.03 -16.99 18.61
CA LEU A 60 27.14 -15.91 18.19
C LEU A 60 27.98 -14.78 17.55
N PRO A 61 27.63 -14.26 16.36
CA PRO A 61 28.12 -12.96 15.91
C PRO A 61 27.20 -11.82 16.39
N ALA A 62 27.82 -10.83 17.02
CA ALA A 62 27.24 -9.59 17.49
C ALA A 62 26.71 -8.68 16.36
N PRO A 63 25.71 -7.82 16.62
CA PRO A 63 25.25 -6.80 15.67
C PRO A 63 26.25 -5.63 15.57
N PRO A 64 26.43 -5.03 14.37
CA PRO A 64 27.31 -3.87 14.20
C PRO A 64 26.68 -2.59 14.77
N PRO A 65 27.48 -1.69 15.40
CA PRO A 65 27.00 -0.37 15.81
C PRO A 65 26.94 0.57 14.61
N THR A 66 25.78 1.16 14.35
CA THR A 66 25.65 2.31 13.42
C THR A 66 25.39 3.57 14.23
N THR A 67 26.44 4.34 14.48
CA THR A 67 26.32 5.74 14.91
C THR A 67 27.12 6.60 13.94
N THR A 68 26.43 7.18 12.96
CA THR A 68 26.91 8.35 12.24
C THR A 68 25.91 9.47 12.48
N VAL A 69 26.33 10.40 13.35
CA VAL A 69 25.60 11.61 13.70
C VAL A 69 25.77 12.60 12.55
N ALA A 70 24.70 12.91 11.83
CA ALA A 70 24.66 13.99 10.87
C ALA A 70 24.21 15.30 11.56
N PRO A 71 24.87 16.45 11.31
CA PRO A 71 24.56 17.69 12.01
C PRO A 71 23.24 18.33 11.54
N LYS A 72 22.46 18.77 12.53
CA LYS A 72 21.12 19.36 12.45
C LYS A 72 21.19 20.80 11.92
N ARG A 73 20.61 21.06 10.75
CA ARG A 73 20.37 22.42 10.23
C ARG A 73 19.10 23.01 10.86
N PRO A 74 19.09 24.24 11.37
CA PRO A 74 17.90 24.84 11.98
C PRO A 74 16.84 25.17 10.92
N ALA A 75 15.59 24.79 11.18
CA ALA A 75 14.43 25.11 10.36
C ALA A 75 13.90 26.53 10.70
N PRO A 76 13.39 27.30 9.72
CA PRO A 76 12.79 28.61 9.99
C PRO A 76 11.42 28.49 10.69
N PRO A 77 10.99 29.52 11.44
CA PRO A 77 9.79 29.45 12.27
C PRO A 77 8.50 29.36 11.44
N ALA A 78 7.63 28.42 11.82
CA ALA A 78 6.32 28.23 11.23
C ALA A 78 5.42 29.45 11.54
N ARG A 79 4.94 30.09 10.47
CA ARG A 79 3.97 31.19 10.51
C ARG A 79 2.65 30.68 11.08
N GLN A 80 2.29 31.15 12.27
CA GLN A 80 1.01 30.85 12.93
C GLN A 80 -0.13 31.39 12.06
N GLN A 81 -1.01 30.49 11.63
CA GLN A 81 -2.30 30.87 11.06
C GLN A 81 -3.36 30.62 12.12
N ASP A 82 -3.95 31.72 12.58
CA ASP A 82 -5.16 31.75 13.38
C ASP A 82 -6.21 30.80 12.79
N LYS A 83 -6.60 29.80 13.59
CA LYS A 83 -7.75 28.94 13.28
C LYS A 83 -8.69 28.95 14.48
N ARG A 84 -9.88 29.51 14.23
CA ARG A 84 -11.11 29.26 14.98
C ARG A 84 -11.17 27.80 15.49
N PRO A 85 -11.66 27.57 16.72
CA PRO A 85 -11.77 26.23 17.27
C PRO A 85 -12.94 25.51 16.59
N ALA A 86 -12.64 24.74 15.54
CA ALA A 86 -13.42 23.54 15.32
C ALA A 86 -12.93 22.55 16.37
N GLU A 87 -13.83 22.21 17.29
CA GLU A 87 -13.66 21.20 18.34
C GLU A 87 -13.51 19.82 17.69
N ARG A 88 -12.40 19.63 16.98
CA ARG A 88 -11.99 18.34 16.46
C ARG A 88 -11.61 17.54 17.68
N VAL A 89 -12.30 16.44 17.93
CA VAL A 89 -11.90 15.42 18.90
C VAL A 89 -10.49 14.98 18.51
N LYS A 90 -9.49 15.63 19.10
CA LYS A 90 -8.08 15.49 18.70
C LYS A 90 -7.50 14.12 19.09
N ASN A 91 -8.26 13.31 19.83
CA ASN A 91 -7.82 12.07 20.46
C ASN A 91 -8.82 10.91 20.29
N SER A 92 -9.57 10.83 19.19
CA SER A 92 -10.30 9.59 18.90
C SER A 92 -9.29 8.54 18.44
N GLU A 93 -9.06 7.51 19.24
CA GLU A 93 -8.23 6.38 18.87
C GLU A 93 -8.80 5.69 17.61
N LEU A 94 -7.98 5.47 16.59
CA LEU A 94 -8.40 4.79 15.36
C LEU A 94 -8.15 3.29 15.52
N ILE A 95 -9.22 2.50 15.49
CA ILE A 95 -9.14 1.04 15.48
C ILE A 95 -9.00 0.59 14.01
N PRO A 96 -7.97 -0.22 13.67
CA PRO A 96 -7.86 -0.80 12.34
C PRO A 96 -8.98 -1.82 12.13
N THR A 97 -9.67 -1.72 10.99
CA THR A 97 -10.78 -2.62 10.65
C THR A 97 -10.68 -2.97 9.17
N THR A 98 -10.79 -4.26 8.87
CA THR A 98 -10.88 -4.78 7.51
C THR A 98 -12.35 -4.93 7.13
N ALA A 99 -12.76 -4.35 6.00
CA ALA A 99 -14.11 -4.48 5.46
C ALA A 99 -14.02 -4.88 3.98
N TYR A 100 -14.99 -5.67 3.53
CA TYR A 100 -15.15 -6.00 2.12
C TYR A 100 -16.07 -4.96 1.48
N LEU A 101 -15.69 -4.50 0.30
CA LEU A 101 -16.43 -3.52 -0.48
C LEU A 101 -16.69 -4.10 -1.86
N GLU A 102 -17.83 -3.75 -2.41
CA GLU A 102 -18.13 -4.07 -3.80
C GLU A 102 -17.24 -3.27 -4.75
N LEU A 103 -17.08 -3.76 -5.98
CA LEU A 103 -16.23 -3.11 -6.98
C LEU A 103 -16.67 -1.67 -7.27
N GLU A 104 -17.98 -1.42 -7.27
CA GLU A 104 -18.53 -0.09 -7.51
C GLU A 104 -18.24 0.88 -6.36
N GLU A 105 -18.29 0.38 -5.12
CA GLU A 105 -17.99 1.15 -3.91
C GLU A 105 -16.51 1.54 -3.86
N ASP A 106 -15.59 0.61 -4.15
CA ASP A 106 -14.15 0.93 -4.23
C ASP A 106 -13.87 1.97 -5.32
N ARG A 107 -14.50 1.83 -6.49
CA ARG A 107 -14.38 2.81 -7.59
C ARG A 107 -14.89 4.19 -7.17
N TYR A 108 -16.02 4.24 -6.47
CA TYR A 108 -16.56 5.49 -5.95
C TYR A 108 -15.62 6.15 -4.93
N ILE A 109 -15.05 5.38 -4.01
CA ILE A 109 -14.07 5.88 -3.04
C ILE A 109 -12.84 6.46 -3.75
N ARG A 110 -12.27 5.75 -4.73
CA ARG A 110 -11.11 6.25 -5.50
C ARG A 110 -11.41 7.55 -6.22
N ARG A 111 -12.56 7.63 -6.92
CA ARG A 111 -12.99 8.86 -7.59
C ARG A 111 -13.16 10.02 -6.61
N THR A 112 -13.68 9.74 -5.42
CA THR A 112 -13.85 10.74 -4.36
C THR A 112 -12.49 11.26 -3.88
N ILE A 113 -11.50 10.38 -3.71
CA ILE A 113 -10.13 10.77 -3.35
C ILE A 113 -9.49 11.62 -4.44
N ASP A 114 -9.65 11.24 -5.70
CA ASP A 114 -9.11 12.00 -6.84
C ASP A 114 -9.72 13.41 -6.92
N ALA A 115 -11.04 13.52 -6.75
CA ALA A 115 -11.74 14.81 -6.72
C ALA A 115 -11.33 15.66 -5.51
N GLY A 116 -11.18 15.04 -4.34
CA GLY A 116 -10.79 15.69 -3.09
C GLY A 116 -9.29 15.96 -2.94
N ARG A 117 -8.46 15.60 -3.93
CA ARG A 117 -7.00 15.69 -3.86
C ARG A 117 -6.49 17.13 -3.82
N TYR A 118 -7.19 18.04 -4.51
CA TYR A 118 -6.78 19.43 -4.67
C TYR A 118 -7.52 20.39 -3.74
N GLY A 119 -8.62 19.94 -3.13
CA GLY A 119 -9.41 20.71 -2.16
C GLY A 119 -8.78 20.77 -0.77
N LYS A 120 -9.20 21.75 0.03
CA LYS A 120 -8.90 21.85 1.47
C LYS A 120 -10.22 21.74 2.24
N PRO A 121 -10.36 20.80 3.20
CA PRO A 121 -9.38 19.80 3.63
C PRO A 121 -9.10 18.74 2.55
N LYS A 122 -7.86 18.24 2.53
CA LYS A 122 -7.45 17.23 1.55
C LYS A 122 -8.00 15.86 1.94
N VAL A 123 -8.65 15.19 1.00
CA VAL A 123 -9.08 13.79 1.17
C VAL A 123 -7.98 12.90 0.60
N THR A 124 -7.29 12.17 1.47
CA THR A 124 -6.09 11.40 1.08
C THR A 124 -6.23 9.88 1.21
N SER A 125 -7.29 9.39 1.87
CA SER A 125 -7.42 7.96 2.16
C SER A 125 -8.88 7.48 2.09
N ALA A 126 -9.05 6.21 1.74
CA ALA A 126 -10.34 5.52 1.78
C ALA A 126 -10.96 5.58 3.17
N SER A 127 -10.16 5.40 4.23
CA SER A 127 -10.62 5.47 5.62
C SER A 127 -11.18 6.85 6.00
N ALA A 128 -10.78 7.94 5.33
CA ALA A 128 -11.40 9.25 5.56
C ALA A 128 -12.81 9.30 4.97
N VAL A 129 -13.01 8.75 3.77
CA VAL A 129 -14.30 8.67 3.10
C VAL A 129 -15.25 7.76 3.88
N ILE A 130 -14.78 6.58 4.30
CA ILE A 130 -15.58 5.62 5.07
C ILE A 130 -16.00 6.22 6.40
N ARG A 131 -15.10 6.89 7.14
CA ARG A 131 -15.47 7.55 8.40
C ARG A 131 -16.51 8.64 8.20
N TYR A 132 -16.40 9.44 7.14
CA TYR A 132 -17.41 10.44 6.82
C TYR A 132 -18.76 9.79 6.52
N ALA A 133 -18.78 8.71 5.74
CA ALA A 133 -20.01 7.98 5.44
C ALA A 133 -20.67 7.41 6.71
N VAL A 134 -19.89 6.80 7.61
CA VAL A 134 -20.39 6.30 8.90
C VAL A 134 -20.93 7.44 9.77
N GLN A 135 -20.22 8.56 9.84
CA GLN A 135 -20.68 9.73 10.59
C GLN A 135 -21.95 10.33 10.00
N TYR A 136 -22.07 10.35 8.67
CA TYR A 136 -23.26 10.79 7.96
C TYR A 136 -24.45 9.88 8.27
N LEU A 137 -24.27 8.55 8.19
CA LEU A 137 -25.32 7.59 8.56
C LEU A 137 -25.77 7.78 10.00
N ALA A 138 -24.84 7.95 10.95
CA ALA A 138 -25.17 8.18 12.36
C ALA A 138 -25.93 9.49 12.63
N GLN A 139 -25.84 10.48 11.73
CA GLN A 139 -26.59 11.74 11.84
C GLN A 139 -27.99 11.65 11.23
N HIS A 140 -28.19 10.76 10.25
CA HIS A 140 -29.41 10.71 9.44
C HIS A 140 -30.31 9.51 9.73
N MET A 141 -29.77 8.41 10.27
CA MET A 141 -30.50 7.18 10.52
C MET A 141 -30.11 6.58 11.87
N THR A 142 -31.08 5.97 12.54
CA THR A 142 -30.81 5.11 13.69
C THR A 142 -30.20 3.77 13.22
N PRO A 143 -29.44 3.06 14.07
CA PRO A 143 -28.88 1.76 13.70
C PRO A 143 -29.93 0.76 13.23
N ASP A 144 -31.13 0.78 13.82
CA ASP A 144 -32.23 -0.13 13.46
C ASP A 144 -32.78 0.16 12.06
N GLU A 145 -32.90 1.44 11.70
CA GLU A 145 -33.30 1.86 10.36
C GLU A 145 -32.23 1.49 9.31
N VAL A 146 -30.94 1.59 9.64
CA VAL A 146 -29.87 1.13 8.75
C VAL A 146 -29.99 -0.37 8.48
N VAL A 147 -30.27 -1.17 9.51
CA VAL A 147 -30.49 -2.61 9.34
C VAL A 147 -31.73 -2.88 8.48
N ALA A 148 -32.83 -2.14 8.69
CA ALA A 148 -34.03 -2.26 7.87
C ALA A 148 -33.76 -1.93 6.40
N ALA A 149 -33.05 -0.82 6.12
CA ALA A 149 -32.69 -0.40 4.77
C ALA A 149 -31.77 -1.43 4.08
N ILE A 150 -30.80 -2.00 4.80
CA ILE A 150 -29.94 -3.06 4.26
C ILE A 150 -30.76 -4.30 3.91
N ARG A 151 -31.74 -4.68 4.73
CA ARG A 151 -32.62 -5.83 4.46
C ARG A 151 -33.52 -5.58 3.26
N GLU A 152 -34.02 -4.37 3.09
CA GLU A 152 -34.84 -3.98 1.93
C GLU A 152 -34.02 -3.94 0.63
N ALA A 153 -32.78 -3.46 0.70
CA ALA A 153 -31.87 -3.41 -0.44
C ALA A 153 -31.20 -4.75 -0.77
N ALA A 154 -31.27 -5.73 0.14
CA ALA A 154 -30.65 -7.03 -0.07
C ALA A 154 -31.38 -7.79 -1.18
N PRO A 155 -30.66 -8.38 -2.15
CA PRO A 155 -31.28 -9.30 -3.09
C PRO A 155 -31.85 -10.51 -2.32
N GLU A 156 -33.06 -10.95 -2.70
CA GLU A 156 -33.85 -12.06 -2.12
C GLU A 156 -33.10 -13.40 -1.93
N THR A 157 -31.88 -13.52 -2.45
CA THR A 157 -31.06 -14.75 -2.39
C THR A 157 -30.16 -14.84 -1.16
N SER A 158 -30.05 -13.78 -0.35
CA SER A 158 -29.10 -13.72 0.76
C SER A 158 -29.79 -13.91 2.10
N ASN A 159 -29.52 -15.06 2.74
CA ASN A 159 -29.84 -15.44 4.13
C ASN A 159 -31.11 -16.27 4.37
N GLN A 160 -31.12 -17.51 3.90
CA GLN A 160 -31.56 -18.57 4.82
C GLN A 160 -30.45 -18.73 5.86
N GLY A 161 -30.68 -18.21 7.07
CA GLY A 161 -29.76 -18.38 8.18
C GLY A 161 -29.38 -19.84 8.38
N ARG A 162 -28.17 -20.09 8.90
CA ARG A 162 -27.70 -21.44 9.26
C ARG A 162 -28.78 -22.14 10.10
N LEU A 163 -29.37 -23.23 9.58
CA LEU A 163 -30.27 -24.07 10.36
C LEU A 163 -29.55 -24.50 11.65
N ARG A 164 -30.15 -24.15 12.78
CA ARG A 164 -29.82 -24.77 14.06
C ARG A 164 -30.45 -26.16 14.03
N LEU A 165 -29.62 -27.18 13.77
CA LEU A 165 -29.94 -28.59 14.04
C LEU A 165 -29.78 -28.86 15.53
#